data_AF-A0A5M8QZ65-F1
#
_entry.id   AF-A0A5M8QZ65-F1
#
_cell.length_a   1.000
_cell.length_b   1.000
_cell.length_c   1.000
_cell.angle_alpha   90.00
_cell.angle_beta   90.00
_cell.angle_gamma   90.00
#
_symmetry.space_group_name_H-M   'P 1'
#
loop_
_entity.id
_entity.type
_entity.pdbx_description
1 polymer ?
#
loop_
_entity_poly.entity_id
_entity_poly.type
_entity_poly.pdbx_seq_one_letter_code
_entity_poly.pdbx_strand_id
1 'polypeptide(L)'
;MDEHSKTFCAQAKFVRRYHCTSSESVQVVELMLPNPLATPIAGNDSTVTRYFAAMLDLPDSVLVAGKTFYMQFHRDKAREKKANVLYCTMEFAPVNILVCENVLQSCP
;
A
#
# COMPACT_ATOMS: atom_id res chain seq x y z
N MET A 1 2.03 11.29 23.57
CA MET A 1 2.44 9.89 23.37
C MET A 1 2.36 9.65 21.89
N ASP A 2 3.49 9.83 21.22
CA ASP A 2 3.62 9.66 19.78
C ASP A 2 3.40 8.18 19.44
N GLU A 3 2.28 7.89 18.79
CA GLU A 3 1.93 6.57 18.27
C GLU A 3 2.85 6.27 17.07
N HIS A 4 4.14 6.05 17.32
CA HIS A 4 5.02 5.42 16.34
C HIS A 4 4.51 4.00 16.13
N SER A 5 3.61 3.85 15.16
CA SER A 5 3.02 2.59 14.75
C SER A 5 4.13 1.59 14.44
N LYS A 6 3.97 0.37 14.95
CA LYS A 6 4.77 -0.80 14.59
C LYS A 6 5.09 -0.81 13.09
N THR A 7 6.36 -0.76 12.74
CA THR A 7 6.81 -0.93 11.34
C THR A 7 6.67 -2.39 10.94
N PHE A 8 6.20 -2.62 9.72
CA PHE A 8 6.08 -3.92 9.08
C PHE A 8 7.03 -3.97 7.89
N CYS A 9 7.50 -5.17 7.57
CA CYS A 9 8.20 -5.43 6.32
C CYS A 9 7.44 -6.48 5.52
N ALA A 10 7.28 -6.25 4.22
CA ALA A 10 6.70 -7.25 3.33
C ALA A 10 7.31 -7.17 1.94
N GLN A 11 7.25 -8.30 1.22
CA GLN A 11 7.37 -8.30 -0.22
C GLN A 11 6.08 -7.76 -0.83
N ALA A 12 6.20 -6.79 -1.71
CA ALA A 12 5.10 -6.13 -2.38
C ALA A 12 5.34 -6.08 -3.89
N LYS A 13 4.26 -6.00 -4.65
CA LYS A 13 4.27 -5.78 -6.09
C LYS A 13 3.56 -4.48 -6.40
N PHE A 14 4.21 -3.61 -7.17
CA PHE A 14 3.57 -2.40 -7.65
C PHE A 14 2.47 -2.77 -8.65
N VAL A 15 1.25 -2.31 -8.37
CA VAL A 15 0.08 -2.55 -9.23
C VAL A 15 -0.08 -1.38 -10.18
N ARG A 16 -0.28 -0.18 -9.63
CA ARG A 16 -0.51 1.05 -10.40
C ARG A 16 -0.48 2.28 -9.51
N ARG A 17 -0.49 3.45 -10.14
CA ARG A 17 -0.85 4.72 -9.48
C ARG A 17 -2.30 4.68 -9.01
N TYR A 18 -2.56 5.21 -7.82
CA TYR A 18 -3.92 5.26 -7.30
C TYR A 18 -4.69 6.36 -8.03
N HIS A 19 -5.68 5.96 -8.84
CA HIS A 19 -6.54 6.86 -9.60
C HIS A 19 -7.68 7.40 -8.73
N CYS A 20 -7.31 8.08 -7.63
CA CYS A 20 -8.22 8.81 -6.77
C CYS A 20 -7.80 10.28 -6.72
N THR A 21 -8.72 11.18 -6.37
CA THR A 21 -8.35 12.57 -6.15
C THR A 21 -7.68 12.68 -4.78
N SER A 22 -6.38 12.95 -4.74
CA SER A 22 -5.62 13.07 -3.49
C SER A 22 -4.69 14.27 -3.53
N SER A 23 -4.40 14.82 -2.34
CA SER A 23 -3.43 15.91 -2.17
C SER A 23 -1.98 15.43 -2.27
N GLU A 24 -1.76 14.13 -2.10
CA GLU A 24 -0.46 13.45 -2.19
C GLU A 24 -0.51 12.36 -3.25
N SER A 25 0.63 12.03 -3.85
CA SER A 25 0.73 10.91 -4.79
C SER A 25 0.60 9.58 -4.03
N VAL A 26 -0.38 8.77 -4.39
CA VAL A 26 -0.65 7.48 -3.74
C VAL A 26 -0.52 6.35 -4.74
N GLN A 27 0.10 5.25 -4.32
CA GLN A 27 0.45 4.12 -5.19
C GLN A 27 -0.21 2.84 -4.68
N VAL A 28 -0.88 2.07 -5.53
CA VAL A 28 -1.45 0.79 -5.13
C VAL A 28 -0.39 -0.30 -5.26
N VAL A 29 -0.22 -1.06 -4.18
CA VAL A 29 0.61 -2.26 -4.13
C VAL A 29 -0.22 -3.46 -3.69
N GLU A 30 0.22 -4.63 -4.14
CA GLU A 30 -0.25 -5.93 -3.65
C GLU A 30 0.82 -6.49 -2.72
N LEU A 31 0.47 -6.87 -1.50
CA LEU A 31 1.36 -7.59 -0.61
C LEU A 31 1.29 -9.08 -0.94
N MET A 32 2.46 -9.71 -1.08
CA MET A 32 2.56 -11.12 -1.50
C MET A 32 2.17 -12.10 -0.39
N LEU A 33 2.04 -11.62 0.85
CA LEU A 33 1.64 -12.39 2.03
C LEU A 33 0.57 -11.65 2.83
N PRO A 34 -0.26 -12.38 3.60
CA PRO A 34 -1.24 -11.77 4.49
C PRO A 34 -0.60 -10.75 5.44
N ASN A 35 -1.23 -9.58 5.55
CA ASN A 35 -0.77 -8.52 6.44
C ASN A 35 -1.97 -7.83 7.11
N PRO A 36 -1.93 -7.58 8.44
CA PRO A 36 -3.05 -6.97 9.16
C PRO A 36 -3.33 -5.51 8.76
N LEU A 37 -2.38 -4.82 8.11
CA LEU A 37 -2.56 -3.46 7.63
C LEU A 37 -3.11 -3.40 6.20
N ALA A 38 -3.06 -4.49 5.45
CA ALA A 38 -3.57 -4.53 4.08
C ALA A 38 -5.05 -4.89 4.04
N THR A 39 -5.74 -4.42 3.02
CA THR A 39 -7.14 -4.76 2.78
C THR A 39 -7.22 -6.08 2.01
N PRO A 40 -7.85 -7.12 2.56
CA PRO A 40 -8.10 -8.36 1.83
C PRO A 40 -9.20 -8.14 0.79
N ILE A 41 -8.96 -8.56 -0.44
CA ILE A 41 -9.91 -8.54 -1.55
C ILE A 41 -9.99 -9.96 -2.12
N ALA A 42 -11.20 -10.51 -2.19
CA ALA A 42 -11.43 -11.79 -2.84
C ALA A 42 -11.18 -11.64 -4.36
N GLY A 43 -10.35 -12.51 -4.92
CA GLY A 43 -10.16 -12.58 -6.36
C GLY A 43 -11.42 -13.04 -7.09
N ASN A 44 -11.42 -12.87 -8.42
CA ASN A 44 -12.50 -13.38 -9.28
C ASN A 44 -12.64 -14.91 -9.16
N ASP A 45 -11.53 -15.60 -8.94
CA ASP A 45 -11.53 -16.97 -8.45
C ASP A 45 -11.64 -16.93 -6.93
N SER A 46 -12.80 -17.34 -6.41
CA SER A 46 -13.21 -17.27 -5.00
C SER A 46 -12.29 -18.03 -4.02
N THR A 47 -11.23 -18.68 -4.52
CA THR A 47 -10.23 -19.40 -3.74
C THR A 47 -8.97 -18.58 -3.43
N VAL A 48 -8.79 -17.41 -4.05
CA VAL A 48 -7.57 -16.60 -3.87
C VAL A 48 -7.90 -15.26 -3.22
N THR A 49 -7.46 -15.08 -1.98
CA THR A 49 -7.47 -13.77 -1.29
C THR A 49 -6.20 -13.00 -1.59
N ARG A 50 -6.32 -11.76 -2.07
CA ARG A 50 -5.20 -10.87 -2.37
C ARG A 50 -5.22 -9.69 -1.39
N TYR A 51 -4.04 -9.18 -1.03
CA TYR A 51 -3.90 -8.17 0.01
C TYR A 51 -3.41 -6.87 -0.62
N PHE A 52 -4.23 -5.83 -0.62
CA PHE A 52 -3.90 -4.57 -1.27
C PHE A 52 -3.72 -3.43 -0.26
N ALA A 53 -2.82 -2.51 -0.58
CA ALA A 53 -2.64 -1.28 0.16
C ALA A 53 -2.37 -0.11 -0.80
N ALA A 54 -2.77 1.07 -0.37
CA ALA A 54 -2.37 2.34 -0.95
C ALA A 54 -1.13 2.85 -0.19
N MET A 55 -0.08 3.22 -0.91
CA MET A 55 1.22 3.60 -0.35
C MET A 55 1.50 5.08 -0.62
N LEU A 56 1.76 5.81 0.44
CA LEU A 56 2.43 7.11 0.41
C LEU A 56 3.95 6.91 0.41
N ASP A 57 4.67 7.88 -0.14
CA ASP A 57 6.14 7.97 -0.13
C ASP A 57 6.86 6.76 -0.76
N LEU A 58 6.17 6.02 -1.64
CA LEU A 58 6.77 4.94 -2.41
C LEU A 58 7.71 5.51 -3.48
N PRO A 59 9.01 5.12 -3.52
CA PRO A 59 9.99 5.76 -4.41
C PRO A 59 9.76 5.40 -5.88
N ASP A 60 10.08 6.35 -6.77
CA ASP A 60 9.92 6.19 -8.23
C ASP A 60 10.62 4.96 -8.82
N SER A 61 11.72 4.53 -8.18
CA SER A 61 12.49 3.36 -8.59
C SER A 61 11.69 2.05 -8.60
N VAL A 62 10.58 1.98 -7.85
CA VAL A 62 9.71 0.79 -7.79
C VAL A 62 8.39 0.95 -8.53
N LEU A 63 8.11 2.12 -9.13
CA LEU A 63 6.86 2.41 -9.85
C LEU A 63 6.85 1.85 -11.28
N VAL A 64 7.25 0.58 -11.42
CA VAL A 64 7.24 -0.17 -12.68
C VAL A 64 6.20 -1.27 -12.53
N ALA A 65 5.15 -1.25 -13.36
CA ALA A 65 4.03 -2.18 -13.25
C ALA A 65 4.50 -3.64 -13.19
N GLY A 66 4.06 -4.37 -12.17
CA GLY A 66 4.44 -5.76 -11.95
C GLY A 66 5.80 -5.98 -11.29
N LYS A 67 6.57 -4.93 -11.01
CA LYS A 67 7.83 -5.04 -10.27
C LYS A 67 7.56 -5.43 -8.82
N THR A 68 8.29 -6.44 -8.36
CA THR A 68 8.28 -6.91 -6.97
C THR A 68 9.49 -6.34 -6.23
N PHE A 69 9.30 -5.96 -4.98
CA PHE A 69 10.32 -5.39 -4.10
C PHE A 69 9.98 -5.66 -2.64
N TYR A 70 10.95 -5.49 -1.74
CA TYR A 70 10.71 -5.51 -0.31
C TYR A 70 10.59 -4.07 0.19
N MET A 71 9.67 -3.83 1.12
CA MET A 71 9.49 -2.50 1.70
C MET A 71 9.18 -2.57 3.18
N GLN A 72 9.62 -1.54 3.90
CA GLN A 72 9.18 -1.22 5.25
C GLN A 72 8.09 -0.17 5.20
N PHE A 73 7.07 -0.35 6.03
CA PHE A 73 5.92 0.53 6.08
C PHE A 73 5.23 0.50 7.43
N HIS A 74 4.48 1.54 7.73
CA HIS A 74 3.66 1.64 8.92
C HIS A 74 2.34 2.31 8.60
N ARG A 75 1.47 2.33 9.61
CA ARG A 75 0.21 3.06 9.57
C ARG A 75 0.38 4.43 10.23
N ASP A 76 0.09 5.52 9.53
CA ASP A 76 0.10 6.87 10.08
C ASP A 76 -1.24 7.55 9.79
N LYS A 77 -2.12 7.60 10.80
CA LYS A 77 -3.46 8.18 10.64
C LYS A 77 -3.44 9.68 10.32
N ALA A 78 -2.40 10.40 10.73
CA ALA A 78 -2.28 11.83 10.44
C ALA A 78 -1.93 12.02 8.95
N ARG A 79 -1.00 11.22 8.41
CA ARG A 79 -0.69 11.21 6.97
C ARG A 79 -1.84 10.66 6.13
N GLU A 80 -2.50 9.59 6.56
CA GLU A 80 -3.72 9.06 5.92
C GLU A 80 -4.76 10.17 5.72
N LYS A 81 -5.04 10.95 6.78
CA LYS A 81 -6.00 12.05 6.73
C LYS A 81 -5.52 13.20 5.85
N LYS A 82 -4.22 13.51 5.88
CA LYS A 82 -3.62 14.60 5.08
C LYS A 82 -3.64 14.31 3.59
N ALA A 83 -3.41 13.06 3.19
CA ALA A 83 -3.46 12.61 1.81
C ALA A 83 -4.84 12.84 1.16
N ASN A 84 -5.88 13.03 1.98
CA ASN A 84 -7.22 13.47 1.59
C ASN A 84 -7.72 12.75 0.33
N VAL A 85 -7.65 11.42 0.35
CA VAL A 85 -8.06 10.58 -0.77
C VAL A 85 -9.58 10.64 -0.89
N LEU A 86 -10.04 11.42 -1.86
CA LEU A 86 -11.43 11.58 -2.27
C LEU A 86 -11.68 10.74 -3.53
N TYR A 87 -12.95 10.36 -3.75
CA TYR A 87 -13.50 9.69 -4.94
C TYR A 87 -12.52 8.81 -5.73
N CYS A 88 -12.60 7.50 -5.53
CA CYS A 88 -11.80 6.51 -6.25
C CYS A 88 -12.62 5.82 -7.35
N THR A 89 -12.00 5.53 -8.49
CA THR A 89 -12.55 4.53 -9.43
C THR A 89 -12.58 3.18 -8.72
N MET A 90 -13.74 2.55 -8.59
CA MET A 90 -14.05 1.45 -7.65
C MET A 90 -13.22 0.16 -7.76
N GLU A 91 -12.33 0.00 -8.75
CA GLU A 91 -11.71 -1.30 -9.01
C GLU A 91 -10.91 -1.88 -7.83
N PHE A 92 -10.33 -1.04 -6.95
CA PHE A 92 -9.60 -1.50 -5.75
C PHE A 92 -9.86 -0.62 -4.52
N ALA A 93 -10.92 0.19 -4.52
CA ALA A 93 -11.26 1.03 -3.37
C ALA A 93 -12.45 0.43 -2.61
N PRO A 94 -12.47 0.50 -1.26
CA PRO A 94 -11.49 1.16 -0.38
C PRO A 94 -10.35 0.23 0.06
N VAL A 95 -9.09 0.65 -0.12
CA VAL A 95 -7.89 0.03 0.50
C VAL A 95 -7.28 0.94 1.57
N ASN A 96 -6.64 0.35 2.59
CA ASN A 96 -5.94 1.12 3.61
C ASN A 96 -4.76 1.90 3.01
N ILE A 97 -4.57 3.14 3.47
CA ILE A 97 -3.42 3.97 3.11
C ILE A 97 -2.33 3.78 4.16
N LEU A 98 -1.11 3.50 3.72
CA LEU A 98 0.06 3.22 4.53
C LEU A 98 1.21 4.11 4.08
N VAL A 99 2.20 4.33 4.93
CA VAL A 99 3.39 5.14 4.62
C VAL A 99 4.57 4.20 4.41
N CYS A 100 5.22 4.30 3.24
CA CYS A 100 6.48 3.61 3.00
C CYS A 100 7.61 4.34 3.73
N GLU A 101 8.37 3.61 4.55
CA GLU A 101 9.57 4.14 5.19
C GLU A 101 10.80 3.92 4.32
N ASN A 102 10.93 2.71 3.75
CA ASN A 102 12.11 2.34 2.98
C ASN A 102 11.85 1.18 2.02
N VAL A 103 12.66 1.08 0.97
CA VAL A 103 12.73 -0.08 0.07
C VAL A 103 14.01 -0.85 0.37
N LEU A 104 13.87 -2.16 0.57
CA LEU A 104 14.95 -3.02 1.04
C LEU A 104 15.32 -4.09 0.01
N GLN A 105 16.48 -4.71 0.19
CA GLN A 105 16.89 -5.90 -0.57
C GLN A 105 16.15 -7.16 -0.09
N SER A 106 15.82 -7.24 1.20
CA SER A 106 15.04 -8.32 1.82
C SER A 106 14.37 -7.82 3.09
N CYS A 107 13.31 -8.50 3.54
CA CYS A 107 12.79 -8.30 4.89
C CYS A 107 13.58 -9.15 5.90
N PRO A 108 13.94 -8.56 7.06
CA PRO A 108 14.55 -9.31 8.16
C PRO A 108 13.57 -10.29 8.82
#